data_AF-A0A5J6V391-F1
#
_entry.id   AF-A0A5J6V391-F1
#
_cell.length_a   1.000
_cell.length_b   1.000
_cell.length_c   1.000
_cell.angle_alpha   90.00
_cell.angle_beta   90.00
_cell.angle_gamma   90.00
#
_symmetry.space_group_name_H-M   'P 1'
#
loop_
_entity.id
_entity.type
_entity.pdbx_description
1 polymer ?
#
loop_
_entity_poly.entity_id
_entity_poly.type
_entity_poly.pdbx_seq_one_letter_code
_entity_poly.pdbx_strand_id
1 'polypeptide(L)'
;MQPSSDGPGDEALEGGLLLERPPGDAVPGMSELALVLYSGPEVLVGVHGFRVWPGGMLFVLSVHQRTVRGIPERRLWLEQYGESIGQPLFELGVRFADGRQVWSAQGYGRFGGPAGSAQQGVLLQLRGGGGRAEDFNLDCWLAPVPASGLVGFGCRWSVGGIEETWQYTDAATLRAAAERTIPAPWARTAP
;
A
#
# COMPACT_ATOMS: atom_id res chain seq x y z
N MET A 1 -14.84 -51.07 10.25
CA MET A 1 -16.05 -50.63 9.55
C MET A 1 -15.72 -49.27 8.92
N GLN A 2 -15.31 -49.29 7.65
CA GLN A 2 -15.25 -48.08 6.81
C GLN A 2 -16.67 -47.62 6.47
N PRO A 3 -16.79 -46.38 5.99
CA PRO A 3 -17.32 -46.22 4.65
C PRO A 3 -16.42 -45.36 3.76
N SER A 4 -16.07 -45.91 2.58
CA SER A 4 -15.81 -45.19 1.31
C SER A 4 -17.20 -44.84 0.70
N SER A 5 -17.44 -43.92 -0.24
CA SER A 5 -16.69 -43.34 -1.36
C SER A 5 -17.52 -42.22 -2.04
N ASP A 6 -16.85 -41.30 -2.76
CA ASP A 6 -17.28 -40.47 -3.93
C ASP A 6 -18.47 -39.50 -3.78
N GLY A 7 -18.28 -38.17 -3.74
CA GLY A 7 -18.01 -37.23 -4.86
C GLY A 7 -19.23 -36.28 -5.01
N PRO A 8 -19.18 -35.03 -5.54
CA PRO A 8 -18.28 -34.39 -6.52
C PRO A 8 -17.51 -33.20 -5.89
N GLY A 9 -16.56 -32.48 -6.47
CA GLY A 9 -16.09 -32.26 -7.83
C GLY A 9 -15.33 -30.91 -7.77
N ASP A 10 -14.24 -30.79 -8.51
CA ASP A 10 -13.62 -29.49 -8.81
C ASP A 10 -14.70 -28.50 -9.27
N GLU A 11 -14.88 -27.38 -8.54
CA GLU A 11 -15.22 -26.02 -9.00
C GLU A 11 -15.86 -25.18 -7.87
N ALA A 12 -15.45 -23.90 -7.82
CA ALA A 12 -15.84 -22.81 -6.90
C ALA A 12 -15.21 -22.88 -5.49
N LEU A 13 -14.35 -21.95 -5.05
CA LEU A 13 -14.54 -20.48 -5.00
C LEU A 13 -13.18 -19.79 -5.24
N GLU A 14 -12.95 -19.05 -6.33
CA GLU A 14 -13.36 -17.65 -6.52
C GLU A 14 -13.63 -16.91 -5.19
N GLY A 15 -12.55 -16.52 -4.52
CA GLY A 15 -12.62 -15.78 -3.26
C GLY A 15 -11.27 -15.67 -2.57
N GLY A 16 -10.21 -15.35 -3.30
CA GLY A 16 -8.88 -15.16 -2.72
C GLY A 16 -8.92 -14.03 -1.70
N LEU A 17 -8.92 -14.39 -0.41
CA LEU A 17 -8.85 -13.43 0.69
C LEU A 17 -7.61 -12.56 0.48
N LEU A 18 -7.80 -11.25 0.42
CA LEU A 18 -6.68 -10.32 0.32
C LEU A 18 -5.82 -10.46 1.57
N LEU A 19 -4.52 -10.53 1.35
CA LEU A 19 -3.59 -10.60 2.46
C LEU A 19 -3.60 -9.26 3.20
N GLU A 20 -4.04 -9.25 4.46
CA GLU A 20 -4.17 -8.02 5.27
C GLU A 20 -2.85 -7.50 5.85
N ARG A 21 -1.80 -8.32 5.82
CA ARG A 21 -0.50 -8.01 6.40
C ARG A 21 0.63 -8.72 5.65
N PRO A 22 1.85 -8.16 5.61
CA PRO A 22 3.01 -8.87 5.06
C PRO A 22 3.17 -10.28 5.66
N PRO A 23 3.54 -11.29 4.85
CA PRO A 23 3.86 -12.63 5.36
C PRO A 23 5.03 -12.56 6.34
N GLY A 24 4.89 -13.21 7.51
CA GLY A 24 5.93 -13.28 8.54
C GLY A 24 6.92 -14.43 8.35
N ASP A 25 6.67 -15.29 7.37
CA ASP A 25 7.35 -16.55 7.09
C ASP A 25 8.06 -16.55 5.73
N ALA A 26 8.34 -15.38 5.17
CA ALA A 26 9.11 -15.22 3.93
C ALA A 26 9.89 -13.92 3.90
N VAL A 27 11.12 -13.98 3.38
CA VAL A 27 11.89 -12.78 3.03
C VAL A 27 11.38 -12.25 1.69
N PRO A 28 10.92 -10.99 1.60
CA PRO A 28 10.41 -10.42 0.36
C PRO A 28 11.51 -10.29 -0.67
N GLY A 29 11.15 -10.39 -1.95
CA GLY A 29 12.03 -9.84 -2.99
C GLY A 29 11.93 -8.32 -3.03
N MET A 30 13.04 -7.67 -3.37
CA MET A 30 13.14 -6.21 -3.37
C MET A 30 13.11 -5.67 -4.81
N SER A 31 12.51 -4.49 -4.99
CA SER A 31 12.54 -3.72 -6.23
C SER A 31 13.20 -2.36 -5.97
N GLU A 32 14.13 -1.98 -6.84
CA GLU A 32 14.81 -0.68 -6.83
C GLU A 32 13.94 0.46 -7.37
N LEU A 33 12.66 0.19 -7.65
CA LEU A 33 11.70 1.19 -8.09
C LEU A 33 11.62 2.34 -7.07
N ALA A 34 11.79 3.56 -7.57
CA ALA A 34 11.49 4.79 -6.83
C ALA A 34 10.76 5.74 -7.78
N LEU A 35 9.61 6.24 -7.33
CA LEU A 35 8.79 7.18 -8.09
C LEU A 35 8.62 8.47 -7.29
N VAL A 36 8.98 9.60 -7.90
CA VAL A 36 8.63 10.92 -7.37
C VAL A 36 7.24 11.27 -7.88
N LEU A 37 6.25 11.25 -6.98
CA LEU A 37 4.84 11.53 -7.29
C LEU A 37 4.60 13.02 -7.51
N TYR A 38 5.27 13.86 -6.72
CA TYR A 38 5.20 15.31 -6.82
C TYR A 38 6.53 15.94 -6.40
N SER A 39 6.97 16.97 -7.11
CA SER A 39 8.15 17.77 -6.77
C SER A 39 7.84 19.24 -7.01
N GLY A 40 7.55 19.95 -5.92
CA GLY A 40 7.30 21.39 -5.92
C GLY A 40 8.41 22.16 -5.19
N PRO A 41 8.29 23.49 -5.10
CA PRO A 41 9.28 24.34 -4.45
C PRO A 41 9.39 24.08 -2.94
N GLU A 42 8.31 23.65 -2.29
CA GLU A 42 8.21 23.48 -0.83
C GLU A 42 7.96 22.03 -0.39
N VAL A 43 7.53 21.15 -1.30
CA VAL A 43 7.15 19.76 -0.97
C VAL A 43 7.66 18.79 -2.04
N LEU A 44 8.19 17.65 -1.59
CA LEU A 44 8.55 16.50 -2.40
C LEU A 44 7.82 15.28 -1.86
N VAL A 45 7.15 14.53 -2.75
CA VAL A 45 6.45 13.29 -2.41
C VAL A 45 6.97 12.18 -3.30
N GLY A 46 7.29 11.03 -2.70
CA GLY A 46 7.73 9.86 -3.45
C GLY A 46 7.33 8.55 -2.81
N VAL A 47 7.34 7.49 -3.61
CA VAL A 47 7.20 6.11 -3.16
C VAL A 47 8.43 5.30 -3.57
N HIS A 48 8.94 4.48 -2.64
CA HIS A 48 10.17 3.71 -2.84
C HIS A 48 10.24 2.53 -1.85
N GLY A 49 11.36 1.81 -1.85
CA GLY A 49 11.62 0.76 -0.86
C GLY A 49 10.68 -0.44 -0.99
N PHE A 50 10.30 -0.80 -2.21
CA PHE A 50 9.33 -1.84 -2.50
C PHE A 50 9.86 -3.23 -2.09
N ARG A 51 9.16 -3.84 -1.14
CA ARG A 51 9.31 -5.21 -0.66
C ARG A 51 8.09 -6.00 -1.09
N VAL A 52 8.28 -7.00 -1.93
CA VAL A 52 7.20 -7.66 -2.65
C VAL A 52 7.17 -9.15 -2.31
N TRP A 53 5.98 -9.64 -1.99
CA TRP A 53 5.61 -11.04 -1.87
C TRP A 53 4.59 -11.37 -2.97
N PRO A 54 4.38 -12.65 -3.33
CA PRO A 54 3.39 -13.01 -4.35
C PRO A 54 1.96 -12.49 -4.06
N GLY A 55 1.58 -12.38 -2.78
CA GLY A 55 0.25 -11.93 -2.36
C GLY A 55 0.10 -10.43 -2.08
N GLY A 56 1.17 -9.64 -2.10
CA GLY A 56 1.12 -8.21 -1.80
C GLY A 56 2.48 -7.56 -1.65
N MET A 57 2.50 -6.24 -1.51
CA MET A 57 3.73 -5.46 -1.42
C MET A 57 3.65 -4.42 -0.31
N LEU A 58 4.80 -4.22 0.33
CA LEU A 58 5.05 -3.15 1.29
C LEU A 58 6.00 -2.15 0.64
N PHE A 59 5.67 -0.88 0.67
CA PHE A 59 6.53 0.19 0.17
C PHE A 59 6.45 1.40 1.09
N VAL A 60 7.38 2.33 0.93
CA VAL A 60 7.47 3.53 1.75
C VAL A 60 6.90 4.69 0.95
N LEU A 61 5.96 5.42 1.54
CA LEU A 61 5.60 6.77 1.15
C LEU A 61 6.48 7.74 1.92
N SER A 62 7.24 8.57 1.21
CA SER A 62 8.05 9.64 1.78
C SER A 62 7.49 10.99 1.37
N VAL A 63 7.36 11.88 2.34
CA VAL A 63 7.03 13.28 2.11
C VAL A 63 8.09 14.12 2.79
N HIS A 64 8.73 14.99 2.02
CA HIS A 64 9.65 16.00 2.51
C HIS A 64 9.05 17.36 2.27
N GLN A 65 9.17 18.25 3.24
CA GLN A 65 8.69 19.61 3.16
C GLN A 65 9.71 20.58 3.73
N ARG A 66 9.79 21.76 3.14
CA ARG A 66 10.55 22.86 3.72
C ARG A 66 9.75 23.42 4.90
N THR A 67 10.39 23.58 6.06
CA THR A 67 9.76 24.14 7.27
C THR A 67 9.18 25.53 6.98
N VAL A 68 7.85 25.65 6.87
CA VAL A 68 7.19 26.94 6.88
C VAL A 68 7.07 27.39 8.33
N ARG A 69 7.79 28.46 8.71
CA ARG A 69 7.62 29.09 10.04
C ARG A 69 6.13 29.42 10.26
N GLY A 70 5.55 28.90 11.34
CA GLY A 70 4.19 29.25 11.77
C GLY A 70 3.12 28.16 11.58
N ILE A 71 3.45 27.01 10.96
CA ILE A 71 2.58 25.83 10.99
C ILE A 71 2.99 24.96 12.19
N PRO A 72 2.12 24.72 13.19
CA PRO A 72 2.45 23.86 14.30
C PRO A 72 2.76 22.45 13.80
N GLU A 73 3.90 21.88 14.19
CA GLU A 73 4.32 20.51 13.86
C GLU A 73 3.18 19.51 14.06
N ARG A 74 2.35 19.72 15.09
CA ARG A 74 1.17 18.92 15.43
C ARG A 74 0.08 18.83 14.35
N ARG A 75 -0.05 19.77 13.42
CA ARG A 75 -1.12 19.70 12.39
C ARG A 75 -0.89 18.52 11.45
N LEU A 76 0.33 18.35 10.95
CA LEU A 76 0.69 17.26 10.06
C LEU A 76 0.51 15.87 10.71
N TRP A 77 0.73 15.78 12.03
CA TRP A 77 0.59 14.54 12.81
C TRP A 77 -0.86 14.24 13.22
N LEU A 78 -1.66 15.23 13.65
CA LEU A 78 -3.05 15.01 14.09
C LEU A 78 -4.00 14.70 12.93
N GLU A 79 -3.65 15.12 11.71
CA GLU A 79 -4.38 14.85 10.47
C GLU A 79 -4.30 13.38 10.03
N GLN A 80 -3.31 12.66 10.55
CA GLN A 80 -3.14 11.21 10.41
C GLN A 80 -4.02 10.42 11.41
N TYR A 81 -4.61 11.08 12.42
CA TYR A 81 -5.32 10.42 13.53
C TYR A 81 -6.79 10.87 13.74
N GLY A 82 -7.35 11.66 12.83
CA GLY A 82 -8.79 11.68 12.58
C GLY A 82 -9.72 12.12 13.72
N GLU A 83 -9.59 13.36 14.21
CA GLU A 83 -10.60 13.88 15.15
C GLU A 83 -11.19 15.27 14.86
N SER A 84 -10.80 16.05 13.83
CA SER A 84 -11.36 17.41 13.71
C SER A 84 -11.72 17.96 12.32
N ILE A 85 -11.66 17.19 11.22
CA ILE A 85 -11.80 17.78 9.86
C ILE A 85 -12.66 17.01 8.87
N GLY A 86 -13.20 15.84 9.23
CA GLY A 86 -14.18 15.11 8.41
C GLY A 86 -13.68 14.60 7.04
N GLN A 87 -12.49 14.97 6.59
CA GLN A 87 -11.89 14.55 5.33
C GLN A 87 -10.38 14.28 5.49
N PRO A 88 -9.83 13.25 4.81
CA PRO A 88 -8.41 12.98 4.80
C PRO A 88 -7.69 14.06 3.99
N LEU A 89 -6.62 14.61 4.55
CA LEU A 89 -5.93 15.73 3.91
C LEU A 89 -4.89 15.28 2.90
N PHE A 90 -4.13 14.23 3.23
CA PHE A 90 -3.27 13.55 2.27
C PHE A 90 -3.89 12.21 1.87
N GLU A 91 -3.91 11.94 0.57
CA GLU A 91 -4.38 10.68 0.03
C GLU A 91 -3.35 10.10 -0.93
N LEU A 92 -3.03 8.81 -0.71
CA LEU A 92 -2.24 7.99 -1.62
C LEU A 92 -3.19 7.17 -2.49
N GLY A 93 -2.94 7.15 -3.79
CA GLY A 93 -3.72 6.43 -4.78
C GLY A 93 -2.91 5.36 -5.48
N VAL A 94 -3.57 4.26 -5.86
CA VAL A 94 -3.02 3.26 -6.78
C VAL A 94 -4.05 2.98 -7.87
N ARG A 95 -3.62 3.01 -9.13
CA ARG A 95 -4.43 2.69 -10.32
C ARG A 95 -3.83 1.49 -11.04
N PHE A 96 -4.66 0.52 -11.38
CA PHE A 96 -4.27 -0.72 -12.04
C PHE A 96 -4.57 -0.65 -13.54
N ALA A 97 -3.86 -1.46 -14.33
CA ALA A 97 -4.06 -1.55 -15.78
C ALA A 97 -5.49 -2.01 -16.16
N ASP A 98 -6.18 -2.74 -15.28
CA ASP A 98 -7.56 -3.19 -15.44
C ASP A 98 -8.61 -2.10 -15.14
N GLY A 99 -8.16 -0.88 -14.84
CA GLY A 99 -9.02 0.28 -14.54
C GLY A 99 -9.45 0.38 -13.08
N ARG A 100 -9.12 -0.61 -12.23
CA ARG A 100 -9.36 -0.49 -10.78
C ARG A 100 -8.51 0.62 -10.18
N GLN A 101 -9.05 1.29 -9.18
CA GLN A 101 -8.36 2.37 -8.49
C GLN A 101 -8.78 2.42 -7.03
N VAL A 102 -7.80 2.66 -6.16
CA VAL A 102 -8.02 2.81 -4.72
C VAL A 102 -7.32 4.06 -4.20
N TRP A 103 -7.91 4.69 -3.18
CA TRP A 103 -7.32 5.79 -2.43
C TRP A 103 -7.28 5.44 -0.94
N SER A 104 -6.24 5.86 -0.23
CA SER A 104 -6.05 5.59 1.21
C SER A 104 -7.09 6.27 2.12
N ALA A 105 -7.96 7.12 1.57
CA ALA A 105 -8.91 7.97 2.26
C ALA A 105 -10.14 7.31 2.89
N GLN A 106 -10.37 6.02 2.64
CA GLN A 106 -11.58 5.35 3.12
C GLN A 106 -11.23 4.30 4.17
N GLY A 107 -10.94 4.73 5.40
CA GLY A 107 -10.78 3.79 6.51
C GLY A 107 -9.90 4.23 7.69
N TYR A 108 -9.96 5.50 8.13
CA TYR A 108 -9.34 5.88 9.40
C TYR A 108 -10.15 5.34 10.59
N GLY A 109 -10.05 4.04 10.82
CA GLY A 109 -10.47 3.40 12.06
C GLY A 109 -9.33 3.51 13.08
N ARG A 110 -9.48 4.46 14.02
CA ARG A 110 -8.75 4.57 15.29
C ARG A 110 -8.49 3.16 15.86
N PHE A 111 -7.23 2.76 15.99
CA PHE A 111 -6.82 1.49 16.63
C PHE A 111 -7.76 0.29 16.35
N GLY A 112 -7.70 -0.27 15.13
CA GLY A 112 -8.32 -1.57 14.84
C GLY A 112 -9.72 -1.57 14.23
N GLY A 113 -10.14 -0.50 13.55
CA GLY A 113 -11.23 -0.57 12.57
C GLY A 113 -10.76 -1.26 11.27
N PRO A 114 -11.67 -1.79 10.41
CA PRO A 114 -11.28 -2.63 9.29
C PRO A 114 -10.20 -1.95 8.45
N ALA A 115 -9.13 -2.71 8.24
CA ALA A 115 -8.05 -2.45 7.31
C ALA A 115 -8.60 -1.85 6.01
N GLY A 116 -7.88 -0.88 5.42
CA GLY A 116 -8.31 -0.03 4.31
C GLY A 116 -9.38 -0.70 3.44
N SER A 117 -10.54 -0.07 3.28
CA SER A 117 -11.69 -0.75 2.69
C SER A 117 -11.26 -1.46 1.41
N ALA A 118 -11.38 -2.79 1.39
CA ALA A 118 -11.02 -3.56 0.21
C ALA A 118 -11.98 -3.15 -0.91
N GLN A 119 -11.56 -2.23 -1.76
CA GLN A 119 -12.38 -1.73 -2.86
C GLN A 119 -12.00 -2.51 -4.10
N GLN A 120 -13.00 -3.09 -4.77
CA GLN A 120 -12.79 -3.79 -6.03
C GLN A 120 -11.74 -4.92 -5.95
N GLY A 121 -11.63 -5.58 -4.78
CA GLY A 121 -10.62 -6.62 -4.57
C GLY A 121 -9.19 -6.08 -4.47
N VAL A 122 -9.02 -4.85 -3.98
CA VAL A 122 -7.73 -4.23 -3.69
C VAL A 122 -7.77 -3.64 -2.28
N LEU A 123 -6.76 -3.95 -1.48
CA LEU A 123 -6.49 -3.40 -0.16
C LEU A 123 -5.29 -2.47 -0.27
N LEU A 124 -5.48 -1.18 0.03
CA LEU A 124 -4.40 -0.22 0.24
C LEU A 124 -4.48 0.31 1.67
N GLN A 125 -3.45 0.06 2.46
CA GLN A 125 -3.43 0.35 3.88
C GLN A 125 -2.18 1.13 4.26
N LEU A 126 -2.38 2.34 4.80
CA LEU A 126 -1.30 3.07 5.47
C LEU A 126 -1.03 2.37 6.81
N ARG A 127 0.25 2.10 7.07
CA ARG A 127 0.72 1.43 8.28
C ARG A 127 1.52 2.43 9.11
N GLY A 128 2.18 1.92 10.15
CA GLY A 128 3.05 2.70 11.02
C GLY A 128 4.09 3.47 10.20
N GLY A 129 4.38 4.67 10.66
CA GLY A 129 5.38 5.55 10.09
C GLY A 129 6.05 6.37 11.17
N GLY A 130 7.09 7.09 10.76
CA GLY A 130 7.86 7.96 11.63
C GLY A 130 8.40 9.13 10.82
N GLY A 131 8.63 10.24 11.50
CA GLY A 131 9.09 11.45 10.86
C GLY A 131 9.46 12.53 11.86
N ARG A 132 9.88 13.67 11.33
CA ARG A 132 10.02 14.96 12.00
C ARG A 132 9.07 15.95 11.34
N ALA A 133 9.17 17.23 11.67
CA ALA A 133 8.33 18.24 11.06
C ALA A 133 8.63 18.40 9.56
N GLU A 134 9.87 18.16 9.15
CA GLU A 134 10.40 18.39 7.80
C GLU A 134 10.27 17.19 6.87
N ASP A 135 10.19 15.98 7.43
CA ASP A 135 10.17 14.74 6.68
C ASP A 135 9.36 13.68 7.41
N PHE A 136 8.51 12.95 6.68
CA PHE A 136 7.85 11.77 7.25
C PHE A 136 7.83 10.61 6.25
N ASN A 137 7.92 9.41 6.82
CA ASN A 137 7.88 8.15 6.09
C ASN A 137 6.75 7.29 6.65
N LEU A 138 5.94 6.70 5.78
CA LEU A 138 4.88 5.76 6.11
C LEU A 138 5.06 4.46 5.34
N ASP A 139 5.03 3.34 6.04
CA ASP A 139 4.89 2.04 5.38
C ASP A 139 3.46 1.91 4.82
N CYS A 140 3.36 1.48 3.57
CA CYS A 140 2.11 1.31 2.84
C CYS A 140 2.01 -0.13 2.35
N TRP A 141 0.95 -0.82 2.74
CA TRP A 141 0.67 -2.19 2.28
C TRP A 141 -0.37 -2.17 1.18
N LEU A 142 -0.05 -2.81 0.06
CA LEU A 142 -0.97 -3.04 -1.06
C LEU A 142 -1.12 -4.53 -1.31
N ALA A 143 -2.36 -5.01 -1.40
CA ALA A 143 -2.67 -6.36 -1.84
C ALA A 143 -3.85 -6.33 -2.84
N PRO A 144 -3.79 -7.09 -3.95
CA PRO A 144 -2.67 -7.92 -4.40
C PRO A 144 -1.55 -7.09 -5.04
N VAL A 145 -0.44 -7.75 -5.43
CA VAL A 145 0.54 -7.15 -6.35
C VAL A 145 -0.16 -6.84 -7.68
N PRO A 146 0.08 -5.66 -8.30
CA PRO A 146 -0.49 -5.35 -9.60
C PRO A 146 -0.25 -6.44 -10.64
N ALA A 147 -1.29 -6.77 -11.40
CA ALA A 147 -1.18 -7.65 -12.57
C ALA A 147 -0.34 -6.98 -13.68
N SER A 148 -0.09 -7.69 -14.77
CA SER A 148 0.69 -7.15 -15.91
C SER A 148 0.10 -5.83 -16.44
N GLY A 149 0.98 -4.94 -16.91
CA GLY A 149 0.62 -3.64 -17.48
C GLY A 149 1.11 -2.47 -16.64
N LEU A 150 0.61 -1.28 -16.94
CA LEU A 150 0.97 -0.07 -16.19
C LEU A 150 0.23 -0.01 -14.86
N VAL A 151 0.98 0.23 -13.79
CA VAL A 151 0.44 0.62 -12.49
C VAL A 151 0.76 2.09 -12.25
N GLY A 152 -0.26 2.85 -11.88
CA GLY A 152 -0.16 4.25 -11.47
C GLY A 152 -0.10 4.36 -9.96
N PHE A 153 0.83 5.17 -9.46
CA PHE A 153 0.87 5.65 -8.08
C PHE A 153 0.57 7.14 -8.10
N GLY A 154 -0.32 7.59 -7.22
CA GLY A 154 -0.77 8.98 -7.22
C GLY A 154 -0.85 9.55 -5.83
N CYS A 155 -0.81 10.87 -5.74
CA CYS A 155 -1.09 11.56 -4.49
C CYS A 155 -1.94 12.80 -4.74
N ARG A 156 -2.69 13.19 -3.71
CA ARG A 156 -3.31 14.50 -3.62
C ARG A 156 -3.23 15.00 -2.18
N TRP A 157 -2.97 16.29 -2.02
CA TRP A 157 -2.85 16.92 -0.72
C TRP A 157 -3.37 18.35 -0.78
N SER A 158 -4.64 18.54 -0.43
CA SER A 158 -5.32 19.83 -0.57
C SER A 158 -4.68 20.94 0.27
N VAL A 159 -4.26 20.64 1.51
CA VAL A 159 -3.59 21.61 2.39
C VAL A 159 -2.16 21.90 1.93
N GLY A 160 -1.49 20.93 1.30
CA GLY A 160 -0.17 21.11 0.70
C GLY A 160 -0.19 21.78 -0.68
N GLY A 161 -1.38 22.11 -1.21
CA GLY A 161 -1.53 22.68 -2.56
C GLY A 161 -1.20 21.69 -3.68
N ILE A 162 -1.25 20.39 -3.41
CA ILE A 162 -0.97 19.33 -4.39
C ILE A 162 -2.30 18.84 -4.94
N GLU A 163 -2.59 19.19 -6.19
CA GLU A 163 -3.66 18.56 -6.97
C GLU A 163 -3.35 17.08 -7.25
N GLU A 164 -4.36 16.34 -7.71
CA GLU A 164 -4.20 14.92 -8.02
C GLU A 164 -3.11 14.69 -9.08
N THR A 165 -2.08 13.92 -8.70
CA THR A 165 -0.94 13.56 -9.54
C THR A 165 -0.88 12.05 -9.73
N TRP A 166 -0.33 11.60 -10.86
CA TRP A 166 -0.17 10.18 -11.17
C TRP A 166 1.15 9.92 -11.89
N GLN A 167 1.93 8.98 -11.36
CA GLN A 167 3.15 8.47 -11.98
C GLN A 167 2.99 6.99 -12.28
N TYR A 168 3.42 6.56 -13.46
CA TYR A 168 3.22 5.20 -13.95
C TYR A 168 4.53 4.44 -14.04
N THR A 169 4.47 3.15 -13.73
CA THR A 169 5.55 2.18 -13.94
C THR A 169 4.98 0.88 -14.49
N ASP A 170 5.84 0.07 -15.10
CA ASP A 170 5.47 -1.30 -15.46
C ASP A 170 5.39 -2.17 -14.20
N ALA A 171 4.27 -2.87 -14.02
CA ALA A 171 4.06 -3.84 -12.96
C ALA A 171 5.02 -5.04 -13.06
N ALA A 172 5.60 -5.31 -14.23
CA ALA A 172 6.61 -6.35 -14.42
C ALA A 172 7.78 -6.20 -13.44
N THR A 173 8.20 -4.97 -13.14
CA THR A 173 9.28 -4.69 -12.16
C THR A 173 8.92 -5.18 -10.76
N LEU A 174 7.66 -4.98 -10.34
CA LEU A 174 7.17 -5.42 -9.03
C LEU A 174 6.96 -6.94 -9.00
N ARG A 175 6.42 -7.52 -10.07
CA ARG A 175 6.22 -8.97 -10.19
C ARG A 175 7.53 -9.74 -10.19
N ALA A 176 8.54 -9.24 -10.92
CA ALA A 176 9.88 -9.82 -10.90
C ALA A 176 10.48 -9.81 -9.48
N ALA A 177 10.18 -8.78 -8.67
CA ALA A 177 10.54 -8.77 -7.26
C ALA A 177 9.77 -9.84 -6.46
N ALA A 178 8.47 -10.00 -6.68
CA ALA A 178 7.67 -11.05 -6.03
C ALA A 178 8.26 -12.46 -6.25
N GLU A 179 8.75 -12.73 -7.47
CA GLU A 179 9.39 -14.01 -7.85
C GLU A 179 10.70 -14.29 -7.10
N ARG A 180 11.35 -13.26 -6.56
CA ARG A 180 12.56 -13.38 -5.73
C ARG A 180 12.27 -13.60 -4.24
N THR A 181 11.01 -13.81 -3.87
CA THR A 181 10.63 -14.12 -2.49
C THR A 181 11.24 -15.44 -2.03
N ILE A 182 11.85 -15.43 -0.85
CA ILE A 182 12.47 -16.63 -0.28
C ILE A 182 11.61 -17.07 0.91
N PRO A 183 10.89 -18.21 0.80
CA PRO A 183 10.11 -18.74 1.91
C PRO A 183 11.04 -19.19 3.04
N ALA A 184 10.59 -19.03 4.28
CA ALA A 184 11.30 -19.55 5.43
C ALA A 184 11.39 -21.08 5.34
N PRO A 185 12.46 -21.70 5.89
CA PRO A 185 12.64 -23.15 5.83
C PRO A 185 11.50 -23.92 6.50
N TRP A 186 10.84 -23.34 7.51
CA TRP A 186 9.70 -23.95 8.20
C TRP A 186 8.36 -23.76 7.47
N ALA A 187 8.26 -22.86 6.49
CA ALA A 187 7.04 -22.64 5.70
C ALA A 187 6.74 -23.80 4.73
N ARG A 188 7.74 -24.66 4.44
CA ARG A 188 7.60 -25.84 3.58
C ARG A 188 7.10 -27.10 4.33
N THR A 189 6.76 -26.97 5.60
CA THR A 189 6.35 -28.06 6.47
C THR A 189 4.95 -27.80 7.00
N ALA A 190 3.95 -28.02 6.15
CA ALA A 190 2.65 -28.49 6.60
C ALA A 190 2.48 -29.92 6.01
N PRO A 191 2.20 -30.94 6.83
CA PRO A 191 1.84 -32.27 6.34
C PRO A 191 0.50 -32.27 5.60
#